data_AF-A0A0J9E9Y8-F1
#
_entry.id   AF-A0A0J9E9Y8-F1
#
_cell.length_a   1.000
_cell.length_b   1.000
_cell.length_c   1.000
_cell.angle_alpha   90.00
_cell.angle_beta   90.00
_cell.angle_gamma   90.00
#
_symmetry.space_group_name_H-M   'P 1'
#
loop_
_entity.id
_entity.type
_entity.pdbx_description
1 polymer ?
#
loop_
_entity_poly.entity_id
_entity_poly.type
_entity_poly.pdbx_seq_one_letter_code
_entity_poly.pdbx_strand_id
1 'polypeptide(L)'
;MIQAIFERKPDFRLRETEITKVIRLPAKEYEQFLRRPCVDYAFIEKHSELMYMDGKSGVYHSLLVTGEGHRDGVLVESEGSSYARYASFVPDVTLLEYPALSKFVGLLSQVVHGMVAEGAEKTTEGNWITSFVEIEEQSGLEVSGSLFLQELLADMMAERPEVAHVDIGEDHFAVYYYLNCCPNYEVKPQEETEDDTAPVKGMDESGCVRLRDLLFSCWENVHLIHEEIENEPHTIVELDTGTLTEAGKRAWADVLNAKVERVYQGFYGLQMDLSGVKPSRLDAFSAMLGGYCSVQEYETWVNEPEEEPVSPQLKNT
;
A
#
# COMPACT_ATOMS: atom_id res chain seq x y z
N MET A 1 -0.91 9.39 -4.91
CA MET A 1 0.54 9.77 -4.86
C MET A 1 0.69 11.12 -4.20
N ILE A 2 1.70 11.28 -3.34
CA ILE A 2 2.04 12.52 -2.60
C ILE A 2 3.34 13.09 -3.17
N GLN A 3 3.51 14.42 -3.18
CA GLN A 3 4.75 15.08 -3.60
C GLN A 3 5.67 15.33 -2.41
N ALA A 4 6.98 15.23 -2.61
CA ALA A 4 7.99 15.46 -1.58
C ALA A 4 9.27 16.08 -2.16
N ILE A 5 10.00 16.81 -1.32
CA ILE A 5 11.34 17.35 -1.63
C ILE A 5 12.39 16.42 -1.03
N PHE A 6 13.35 15.99 -1.85
CA PHE A 6 14.48 15.18 -1.41
C PHE A 6 15.78 16.00 -1.43
N GLU A 7 16.37 16.20 -0.26
CA GLU A 7 17.64 16.89 -0.10
C GLU A 7 18.79 15.90 0.06
N ARG A 8 19.94 16.21 -0.55
CA ARG A 8 21.15 15.39 -0.39
C ARG A 8 21.88 15.76 0.89
N LYS A 9 22.05 14.78 1.80
CA LYS A 9 22.65 14.96 3.14
C LYS A 9 21.91 16.04 3.97
N PRO A 10 20.61 15.85 4.22
CA PRO A 10 19.81 16.85 4.92
C PRO A 10 20.24 17.01 6.38
N ASP A 11 20.07 18.22 6.90
CA ASP A 11 20.15 18.56 8.32
C ASP A 11 18.81 19.19 8.71
N PHE A 12 17.82 18.36 9.09
CA PHE A 12 16.46 18.80 9.36
C PHE A 12 16.37 19.57 10.69
N ARG A 13 16.60 20.89 10.61
CA ARG A 13 16.46 21.81 11.73
C ARG A 13 15.03 22.36 11.81
N LEU A 14 14.14 21.53 12.33
CA LEU A 14 12.73 21.88 12.51
C LEU A 14 12.58 23.15 13.37
N ARG A 15 11.66 24.03 12.95
CA ARG A 15 11.32 25.28 13.63
C ARG A 15 9.82 25.32 13.89
N GLU A 16 9.44 25.83 15.04
CA GLU A 16 8.05 26.17 15.30
C GLU A 16 7.64 27.34 14.40
N THR A 17 6.43 27.25 13.82
CA THR A 17 5.92 28.28 12.94
C THR A 17 4.43 28.50 13.12
N GLU A 18 4.02 29.76 13.01
CA GLU A 18 2.63 30.19 13.00
C GLU A 18 2.26 30.71 11.60
N ILE A 19 1.14 30.21 11.06
CA ILE A 19 0.62 30.70 9.79
C ILE A 19 -0.11 32.02 10.07
N THR A 20 0.52 33.12 9.68
CA THR A 20 -0.03 34.46 9.91
C THR A 20 -1.05 34.84 8.84
N LYS A 21 -0.88 34.33 7.62
CA LYS A 21 -1.83 34.55 6.52
C LYS A 21 -1.71 33.48 5.44
N VAL A 22 -2.84 33.06 4.90
CA VAL A 22 -2.92 32.19 3.72
C VAL A 22 -3.08 33.05 2.47
N ILE A 23 -2.24 32.82 1.45
CA ILE A 23 -2.29 33.45 0.14
C ILE A 23 -2.62 32.39 -0.91
N ARG A 24 -3.80 32.48 -1.51
CA ARG A 24 -4.22 31.57 -2.57
C ARG A 24 -3.94 32.19 -3.94
N LEU A 25 -3.06 31.56 -4.70
CA LEU A 25 -2.66 31.97 -6.04
C LEU A 25 -3.42 31.18 -7.12
N PRO A 26 -3.63 31.76 -8.31
CA PRO A 26 -4.04 30.99 -9.48
C PRO A 26 -3.04 29.86 -9.78
N ALA A 27 -3.51 28.72 -10.29
CA ALA A 27 -2.70 27.52 -10.51
C ALA A 27 -1.36 27.81 -11.24
N LYS A 28 -1.41 28.57 -12.35
CA LYS A 28 -0.21 28.91 -13.14
C LYS A 28 0.81 29.74 -12.37
N GLU A 29 0.35 30.69 -11.56
CA GLU A 29 1.22 31.55 -10.75
C GLU A 29 1.86 30.73 -9.61
N TYR A 30 1.09 29.83 -9.02
CA TYR A 30 1.58 28.92 -8.00
C TYR A 30 2.64 27.94 -8.54
N GLU A 31 2.40 27.32 -9.70
CA GLU A 31 3.40 26.48 -10.37
C GLU A 31 4.69 27.25 -10.70
N GLN A 32 4.55 28.51 -11.15
CA GLN A 32 5.70 29.37 -11.39
C GLN A 32 6.47 29.65 -10.09
N PHE A 33 5.74 29.94 -9.01
CA PHE A 33 6.31 30.15 -7.69
C PHE A 33 7.08 28.92 -7.19
N LEU A 34 6.52 27.71 -7.30
CA LEU A 34 7.20 26.46 -6.96
C LEU A 34 8.50 26.25 -7.74
N ARG A 35 8.52 26.60 -9.03
CA ARG A 35 9.73 26.47 -9.88
C ARG A 35 10.80 27.50 -9.55
N ARG A 36 10.42 28.69 -9.09
CA ARG A 36 11.32 29.84 -8.89
C ARG A 36 10.96 30.62 -7.62
N PRO A 37 11.08 30.02 -6.42
CA PRO A 37 10.65 30.67 -5.17
C PRO A 37 11.50 31.90 -4.79
N CYS A 38 12.75 31.98 -5.28
CA CYS A 38 13.68 33.07 -4.97
C CYS A 38 13.65 34.25 -5.98
N VAL A 39 12.57 34.40 -6.75
CA VAL A 39 12.31 35.59 -7.58
C VAL A 39 11.42 36.55 -6.80
N ASP A 40 11.43 37.84 -7.15
CA ASP A 40 10.56 38.82 -6.51
C ASP A 40 9.08 38.62 -6.86
N TYR A 41 8.25 38.57 -5.82
CA TYR A 41 6.80 38.43 -5.89
C TYR A 41 6.13 39.56 -5.11
N ALA A 42 5.25 40.30 -5.79
CA ALA A 42 4.50 41.40 -5.19
C ALA A 42 3.66 40.96 -3.98
N PHE A 43 3.15 39.72 -3.97
CA PHE A 43 2.39 39.20 -2.84
C PHE A 43 3.26 38.93 -1.60
N ILE A 44 4.55 38.66 -1.76
CA ILE A 44 5.48 38.49 -0.63
C ILE A 44 5.83 39.87 -0.09
N GLU A 45 6.24 40.80 -0.96
CA GLU A 45 6.60 42.18 -0.58
C GLU A 45 5.45 42.86 0.19
N LYS A 46 4.22 42.76 -0.33
CA LYS A 46 3.02 43.33 0.29
C LYS A 46 2.76 42.84 1.72
N HIS A 47 3.22 41.64 2.06
CA HIS A 47 2.98 41.02 3.36
C HIS A 47 4.27 40.76 4.14
N SER A 48 5.37 41.44 3.76
CA SER A 48 6.69 41.31 4.38
C SER A 48 6.65 41.51 5.90
N GLU A 49 5.83 42.45 6.37
CA GLU A 49 5.65 42.77 7.80
C GLU A 49 4.95 41.67 8.61
N LEU A 50 4.28 40.72 7.94
CA LEU A 50 3.63 39.56 8.58
C LEU A 50 4.58 38.37 8.74
N MET A 51 5.80 38.46 8.19
CA MET A 51 6.81 37.42 8.26
C MET A 51 7.99 37.89 9.10
N TYR A 52 8.24 37.20 10.21
CA TYR A 52 9.35 37.50 11.10
C TYR A 52 9.60 36.33 12.06
N MET A 53 10.74 36.32 12.73
CA MET A 53 11.01 35.43 13.85
C MET A 53 10.84 36.19 15.16
N ASP A 54 10.00 35.68 16.07
CA ASP A 54 9.91 36.25 17.42
C ASP A 54 11.24 36.02 18.15
N GLY A 55 11.90 37.12 18.56
CA GLY A 55 13.23 37.06 19.17
C GLY A 55 13.28 36.44 20.56
N LYS A 56 12.14 36.20 21.21
CA LYS A 56 12.05 35.57 22.54
C LYS A 56 11.69 34.10 22.44
N SER A 57 10.68 33.75 21.65
CA SER A 57 10.21 32.36 21.49
C SER A 57 10.96 31.60 20.40
N GLY A 58 11.53 32.30 19.41
CA GLY A 58 12.14 31.69 18.23
C GLY A 58 11.13 31.15 17.21
N VAL A 59 9.84 31.44 17.40
CA VAL A 59 8.75 31.03 16.50
C VAL A 59 8.79 31.87 15.22
N TYR A 60 8.66 31.21 14.08
CA TYR A 60 8.58 31.85 12.77
C TYR A 60 7.14 32.17 12.41
N HIS A 61 6.83 33.44 12.19
CA HIS A 61 5.59 33.88 11.57
C HIS A 61 5.75 33.78 10.05
N SER A 62 4.94 32.94 9.43
CA SER A 62 5.08 32.60 8.01
C SER A 62 3.79 32.89 7.23
N LEU A 63 3.91 33.15 5.94
CA LEU A 63 2.80 33.02 5.01
C LEU A 63 2.64 31.56 4.60
N LEU A 64 1.40 31.10 4.41
CA LEU A 64 1.13 29.86 3.69
C LEU A 64 0.66 30.22 2.28
N VAL A 65 1.45 29.89 1.27
CA VAL A 65 1.11 30.10 -0.14
C VAL A 65 0.52 28.82 -0.70
N THR A 66 -0.68 28.89 -1.27
CA THR A 66 -1.41 27.75 -1.85
C THR A 66 -1.81 28.04 -3.29
N GLY A 67 -2.02 26.99 -4.08
CA GLY A 67 -2.47 27.08 -5.46
C GLY A 67 -3.92 26.63 -5.64
N GLU A 68 -4.66 27.28 -6.52
CA GLU A 68 -5.97 26.77 -6.96
C GLU A 68 -5.84 25.37 -7.59
N GLY A 69 -6.60 24.40 -7.08
CA GLY A 69 -6.54 23.01 -7.53
C GLY A 69 -5.39 22.20 -6.92
N HIS A 70 -4.56 22.80 -6.07
CA HIS A 70 -3.50 22.12 -5.34
C HIS A 70 -3.94 21.80 -3.90
N ARG A 71 -3.55 20.62 -3.42
CA ARG A 71 -3.64 20.26 -2.00
C ARG A 71 -2.39 20.64 -1.22
N ASP A 72 -1.28 20.78 -1.93
CA ASP A 72 0.00 21.20 -1.36
C ASP A 72 0.08 22.73 -1.16
N GLY A 73 1.12 23.15 -0.45
CA GLY A 73 1.42 24.54 -0.15
C GLY A 73 2.88 24.77 0.17
N VAL A 74 3.24 26.04 0.38
CA VAL A 74 4.58 26.42 0.81
C VAL A 74 4.47 27.43 1.94
N LEU A 75 5.12 27.12 3.07
CA LEU A 75 5.35 28.08 4.13
C LEU A 75 6.50 28.98 3.71
N VAL A 76 6.31 30.30 3.82
CA VAL A 76 7.28 31.31 3.40
C VAL A 76 7.58 32.25 4.55
N GLU A 77 8.87 32.46 4.79
CA GLU A 77 9.39 33.57 5.58
C GLU A 77 10.42 34.32 4.71
N SER A 78 10.38 35.66 4.71
CA SER A 78 11.10 36.49 3.74
C SER A 78 12.26 37.30 4.34
N GLU A 79 12.34 37.42 5.65
CA GLU A 79 13.15 38.40 6.40
C GLU A 79 13.03 39.82 5.82
N GLY A 80 11.82 40.24 5.45
CA GLY A 80 11.56 41.54 4.83
C GLY A 80 11.91 41.64 3.34
N SER A 81 12.25 40.53 2.68
CA SER A 81 12.51 40.48 1.23
C SER A 81 11.22 40.34 0.42
N SER A 82 11.32 40.54 -0.89
CA SER A 82 10.24 40.31 -1.86
C SER A 82 10.16 38.87 -2.41
N TYR A 83 11.01 37.96 -1.93
CA TYR A 83 11.06 36.56 -2.37
C TYR A 83 11.03 35.60 -1.18
N ALA A 84 10.79 34.31 -1.43
CA ALA A 84 10.79 33.30 -0.37
C ALA A 84 12.22 32.97 0.05
N ARG A 85 12.72 33.68 1.07
CA ARG A 85 14.08 33.51 1.59
C ARG A 85 14.23 32.19 2.34
N TYR A 86 13.25 31.88 3.18
CA TYR A 86 13.03 30.56 3.72
C TYR A 86 11.70 30.02 3.19
N ALA A 87 11.72 28.75 2.81
CA ALA A 87 10.56 28.06 2.31
C ALA A 87 10.53 26.64 2.87
N SER A 88 9.33 26.15 3.21
CA SER A 88 9.10 24.75 3.54
C SER A 88 7.88 24.24 2.78
N PHE A 89 8.05 23.14 2.05
CA PHE A 89 6.97 22.53 1.28
C PHE A 89 6.05 21.72 2.20
N VAL A 90 4.74 21.92 2.04
CA VAL A 90 3.69 21.24 2.80
C VAL A 90 2.90 20.37 1.81
N PRO A 91 2.97 19.03 1.91
CA PRO A 91 2.31 18.14 0.94
C PRO A 91 0.78 18.18 0.98
N ASP A 92 0.18 18.49 2.13
CA ASP A 92 -1.26 18.69 2.28
C ASP A 92 -1.54 19.81 3.31
N VAL A 93 -2.15 20.90 2.86
CA VAL A 93 -2.44 22.07 3.71
C VAL A 93 -3.79 21.97 4.42
N THR A 94 -4.66 21.03 4.02
CA THR A 94 -6.04 20.94 4.49
C THR A 94 -6.09 20.82 6.02
N LEU A 95 -5.20 20.01 6.59
CA LEU A 95 -5.15 19.81 8.04
C LEU A 95 -4.61 21.02 8.81
N LEU A 96 -3.84 21.90 8.15
CA LEU A 96 -3.33 23.14 8.75
C LEU A 96 -4.42 24.22 8.85
N GLU A 97 -5.33 24.27 7.88
CA GLU A 97 -6.42 25.26 7.87
C GLU A 97 -7.51 24.95 8.91
N TYR A 98 -7.68 23.67 9.28
CA TYR A 98 -8.77 23.21 10.13
C TYR A 98 -8.27 22.39 11.33
N PRO A 99 -7.90 23.03 12.47
CA PRO A 99 -7.42 22.33 13.66
C PRO A 99 -8.42 21.32 14.24
N ALA A 100 -9.72 21.56 14.08
CA ALA A 100 -10.75 20.61 14.50
C ALA A 100 -10.71 19.32 13.64
N LEU A 101 -10.52 19.46 12.33
CA LEU A 101 -10.37 18.32 11.42
C LEU A 101 -9.08 17.55 11.72
N SER A 102 -7.97 18.25 11.95
CA SER A 102 -6.70 17.61 12.32
C SER A 102 -6.83 16.76 13.60
N LYS A 103 -7.49 17.29 14.63
CA LYS A 103 -7.78 16.52 15.86
C LYS A 103 -8.66 15.30 15.58
N PHE A 104 -9.69 15.46 14.75
CA PHE A 104 -10.60 14.37 14.41
C PHE A 104 -9.89 13.26 13.62
N VAL A 105 -9.12 13.61 12.58
CA VAL A 105 -8.31 12.66 11.81
C VAL A 105 -7.31 11.93 12.71
N GLY A 106 -6.67 12.64 13.65
CA GLY A 106 -5.79 12.04 14.64
C GLY A 106 -6.50 11.01 15.53
N LEU A 107 -7.71 11.34 16.01
CA LEU A 107 -8.55 10.43 16.80
C LEU A 107 -8.95 9.19 15.98
N LEU A 108 -9.47 9.36 14.77
CA LEU A 108 -9.84 8.25 13.90
C LEU A 108 -8.65 7.32 13.62
N SER A 109 -7.50 7.90 13.28
CA SER A 109 -6.27 7.15 13.06
C SER A 109 -5.87 6.36 14.31
N GLN A 110 -5.96 6.96 15.50
CA GLN A 110 -5.62 6.28 16.74
C GLN A 110 -6.56 5.10 17.03
N VAL A 111 -7.86 5.28 16.83
CA VAL A 111 -8.88 4.25 17.02
C VAL A 111 -8.61 3.07 16.09
N VAL A 112 -8.46 3.32 14.79
CA VAL A 112 -8.19 2.28 13.79
C VAL A 112 -6.90 1.52 14.08
N HIS A 113 -5.81 2.22 14.43
CA HIS A 113 -4.56 1.55 14.80
C HIS A 113 -4.72 0.64 16.02
N GLY A 114 -5.43 1.11 17.05
CA GLY A 114 -5.71 0.33 18.24
C GLY A 114 -6.51 -0.93 17.93
N MET A 115 -7.62 -0.77 17.21
CA MET A 115 -8.49 -1.87 16.80
C MET A 115 -7.77 -2.93 15.96
N VAL A 116 -7.02 -2.51 14.95
CA VAL A 116 -6.31 -3.44 14.06
C VAL A 116 -5.20 -4.18 14.80
N ALA A 117 -4.43 -3.48 15.65
CA ALA A 117 -3.39 -4.12 16.46
C ALA A 117 -3.97 -5.10 17.48
N GLU A 118 -5.03 -4.69 18.19
CA GLU A 118 -5.69 -5.53 19.19
C GLU A 118 -6.34 -6.77 18.56
N GLY A 119 -7.08 -6.61 17.46
CA GLY A 119 -7.73 -7.73 16.81
C GLY A 119 -6.75 -8.69 16.15
N ALA A 120 -5.68 -8.20 15.53
CA ALA A 120 -4.61 -9.04 15.00
C ALA A 120 -3.89 -9.82 16.11
N GLU A 121 -3.66 -9.19 17.27
CA GLU A 121 -3.07 -9.85 18.43
C GLU A 121 -4.01 -10.90 19.03
N LYS A 122 -5.30 -10.59 19.21
CA LYS A 122 -6.24 -11.46 19.94
C LYS A 122 -6.83 -12.58 19.10
N THR A 123 -6.81 -12.47 17.78
CA THR A 123 -7.42 -13.50 16.93
C THR A 123 -6.61 -14.79 16.92
N THR A 124 -7.31 -15.91 17.11
CA THR A 124 -6.77 -17.26 16.92
C THR A 124 -7.19 -17.89 15.60
N GLU A 125 -8.21 -17.32 14.94
CA GLU A 125 -8.86 -17.89 13.73
C GLU A 125 -8.67 -17.00 12.49
N GLY A 126 -8.04 -15.83 12.64
CA GLY A 126 -7.83 -14.87 11.54
C GLY A 126 -8.95 -13.85 11.37
N ASN A 127 -10.02 -13.93 12.16
CA ASN A 127 -11.07 -12.93 12.24
C ASN A 127 -11.24 -12.38 13.67
N TRP A 128 -11.69 -11.13 13.77
CA TRP A 128 -12.00 -10.47 15.04
C TRP A 128 -13.30 -9.68 14.90
N ILE A 129 -14.12 -9.71 15.94
CA ILE A 129 -15.40 -8.98 15.96
C ILE A 129 -15.32 -7.97 17.09
N THR A 130 -15.73 -6.74 16.80
CA THR A 130 -15.85 -5.67 17.79
C THR A 130 -17.13 -4.89 17.58
N SER A 131 -17.83 -4.63 18.68
CA SER A 131 -19.12 -3.94 18.61
C SER A 131 -18.93 -2.42 18.49
N PHE A 132 -19.91 -1.74 17.91
CA PHE A 132 -19.90 -0.28 17.87
C PHE A 132 -19.86 0.31 19.29
N VAL A 133 -20.58 -0.28 20.23
CA VAL A 133 -20.59 0.17 21.64
C VAL A 133 -19.19 0.17 22.25
N GLU A 134 -18.40 -0.88 22.05
CA GLU A 134 -17.02 -0.95 22.55
C GLU A 134 -16.16 0.18 21.98
N ILE A 135 -16.32 0.49 20.69
CA ILE A 135 -15.57 1.57 20.03
C ILE A 135 -16.01 2.93 20.58
N GLU A 136 -17.31 3.15 20.75
CA GLU A 136 -17.86 4.39 21.31
C GLU A 136 -17.37 4.63 22.74
N GLU A 137 -17.33 3.59 23.58
CA GLU A 137 -16.84 3.67 24.97
C GLU A 137 -15.35 4.03 25.05
N GLN A 138 -14.53 3.48 24.15
CA GLN A 138 -13.08 3.71 24.15
C GLN A 138 -12.67 5.03 23.50
N SER A 139 -13.41 5.47 22.47
CA SER A 139 -13.04 6.63 21.64
C SER A 139 -13.86 7.89 21.91
N GLY A 140 -15.06 7.75 22.47
CA GLY A 140 -16.04 8.83 22.57
C GLY A 140 -16.69 9.23 21.23
N LEU A 141 -16.49 8.44 20.17
CA LEU A 141 -17.17 8.62 18.88
C LEU A 141 -18.61 8.12 18.96
N GLU A 142 -19.48 8.58 18.06
CA GLU A 142 -20.85 8.07 17.87
C GLU A 142 -20.89 7.26 16.58
N VAL A 143 -20.50 5.99 16.66
CA VAL A 143 -20.36 5.07 15.52
C VAL A 143 -21.71 4.48 15.13
N SER A 144 -22.50 4.04 16.11
CA SER A 144 -23.81 3.41 15.91
C SER A 144 -24.80 4.34 15.18
N GLY A 145 -24.74 5.65 15.46
CA GLY A 145 -25.61 6.66 14.86
C GLY A 145 -25.18 7.17 13.49
N SER A 146 -24.02 6.76 12.97
CA SER A 146 -23.39 7.39 11.80
C SER A 146 -22.87 6.36 10.79
N LEU A 147 -23.67 6.10 9.75
CA LEU A 147 -23.27 5.25 8.61
C LEU A 147 -21.98 5.76 7.95
N PHE A 148 -21.84 7.08 7.81
CA PHE A 148 -20.62 7.67 7.25
C PHE A 148 -19.38 7.33 8.09
N LEU A 149 -19.49 7.37 9.42
CA LEU A 149 -18.37 7.04 10.29
C LEU A 149 -18.08 5.53 10.25
N GLN A 150 -19.11 4.70 10.13
CA GLN A 150 -18.95 3.25 9.97
C GLN A 150 -18.18 2.92 8.70
N GLU A 151 -18.60 3.46 7.55
CA GLU A 151 -17.94 3.28 6.25
C GLU A 151 -16.51 3.81 6.29
N LEU A 152 -16.29 5.02 6.83
CA LEU A 152 -14.96 5.62 6.91
C LEU A 152 -14.00 4.78 7.78
N LEU A 153 -14.45 4.29 8.93
CA LEU A 153 -13.63 3.43 9.80
C LEU A 153 -13.33 2.09 9.12
N ALA A 154 -14.30 1.50 8.40
CA ALA A 154 -14.11 0.28 7.64
C ALA A 154 -13.09 0.46 6.51
N ASP A 155 -13.20 1.53 5.73
CA ASP A 155 -12.22 1.88 4.68
C ASP A 155 -10.82 2.07 5.26
N MET A 156 -10.70 2.86 6.33
CA MET A 156 -9.42 3.08 7.01
C MET A 156 -8.81 1.78 7.57
N MET A 157 -9.64 0.84 8.04
CA MET A 157 -9.19 -0.49 8.46
C MET A 157 -8.77 -1.33 7.24
N ALA A 158 -9.52 -1.32 6.15
CA ALA A 158 -9.20 -2.09 4.94
C ALA A 158 -7.94 -1.57 4.21
N GLU A 159 -7.59 -0.29 4.38
CA GLU A 159 -6.33 0.29 3.88
C GLU A 159 -5.10 -0.22 4.66
N ARG A 160 -5.29 -0.91 5.79
CA ARG A 160 -4.20 -1.45 6.61
C ARG A 160 -3.61 -2.70 5.97
N PRO A 161 -2.28 -2.82 5.86
CA PRO A 161 -1.65 -3.99 5.25
C PRO A 161 -1.91 -5.30 6.00
N GLU A 162 -2.28 -5.23 7.29
CA GLU A 162 -2.61 -6.39 8.11
C GLU A 162 -4.02 -6.95 7.82
N VAL A 163 -4.92 -6.13 7.28
CA VAL A 163 -6.34 -6.42 7.12
C VAL A 163 -6.61 -6.89 5.69
N ALA A 164 -7.26 -8.04 5.56
CA ALA A 164 -7.68 -8.60 4.28
C ALA A 164 -9.05 -8.07 3.86
N HIS A 165 -9.99 -7.95 4.81
CA HIS A 165 -11.35 -7.49 4.55
C HIS A 165 -12.04 -7.01 5.84
N VAL A 166 -13.06 -6.15 5.70
CA VAL A 166 -13.91 -5.70 6.80
C VAL A 166 -15.38 -5.79 6.39
N ASP A 167 -16.18 -6.48 7.20
CA ASP A 167 -17.64 -6.49 7.09
C ASP A 167 -18.27 -5.59 8.16
N ILE A 168 -19.26 -4.80 7.74
CA ILE A 168 -20.07 -3.97 8.62
C ILE A 168 -21.39 -4.71 8.90
N GLY A 169 -21.55 -5.17 10.14
CA GLY A 169 -22.79 -5.77 10.63
C GLY A 169 -23.81 -4.74 11.09
N GLU A 170 -24.89 -5.18 11.75
CA GLU A 170 -25.91 -4.27 12.29
C GLU A 170 -25.35 -3.38 13.42
N ASP A 171 -24.46 -3.92 14.24
CA ASP A 171 -23.94 -3.28 15.46
C ASP A 171 -22.44 -3.55 15.72
N HIS A 172 -21.71 -4.03 14.72
CA HIS A 172 -20.32 -4.45 14.86
C HIS A 172 -19.54 -4.37 13.56
N PHE A 173 -18.20 -4.38 13.68
CA PHE A 173 -17.30 -4.72 12.60
C PHE A 173 -16.81 -6.17 12.76
N ALA A 174 -16.76 -6.90 11.65
CA ALA A 174 -16.01 -8.14 11.54
C ALA A 174 -14.77 -7.89 10.68
N VAL A 175 -13.60 -7.94 11.30
CA VAL A 175 -12.32 -7.67 10.67
C VAL A 175 -11.61 -8.99 10.38
N TYR A 176 -11.18 -9.17 9.15
CA TYR A 176 -10.44 -10.35 8.68
C TYR A 176 -9.00 -9.94 8.39
N TYR A 177 -8.05 -10.72 8.89
CA TYR A 177 -6.63 -10.43 8.78
C TYR A 177 -5.93 -11.40 7.85
N TYR A 178 -4.82 -10.97 7.28
CA TYR A 178 -3.87 -11.91 6.70
C TYR A 178 -3.22 -12.72 7.84
N LEU A 179 -3.23 -14.05 7.74
CA LEU A 179 -2.82 -14.95 8.83
C LEU A 179 -1.37 -14.75 9.27
N ASN A 180 -0.49 -14.31 8.36
CA ASN A 180 0.90 -13.98 8.66
C ASN A 180 1.07 -12.74 9.56
N CYS A 181 0.00 -11.94 9.73
CA CYS A 181 -0.04 -10.79 10.61
C CYS A 181 -0.61 -11.13 12.00
N CYS A 182 -1.09 -12.35 12.23
CA CYS A 182 -1.73 -12.76 13.48
C CYS A 182 -0.78 -13.60 14.35
N PRO A 183 -0.13 -13.03 15.39
CA PRO A 183 0.86 -13.74 16.21
C PRO A 183 0.28 -14.93 16.99
N ASN A 184 -1.02 -14.91 17.31
CA ASN A 184 -1.69 -15.94 18.09
C ASN A 184 -2.59 -16.86 17.24
N TYR A 185 -2.42 -16.86 15.92
CA TYR A 185 -3.16 -17.77 15.05
C TYR A 185 -2.86 -19.23 15.41
N GLU A 186 -3.90 -19.97 15.76
CA GLU A 186 -3.81 -21.40 16.01
C GLU A 186 -4.17 -22.14 14.73
N VAL A 187 -3.24 -22.95 14.22
CA VAL A 187 -3.54 -23.90 13.16
C VAL A 187 -4.47 -24.96 13.76
N LYS A 188 -5.78 -24.75 13.65
CA LYS A 188 -6.73 -25.81 13.97
C LYS A 188 -6.47 -26.97 13.00
N PRO A 189 -6.24 -28.21 13.48
CA PRO A 189 -6.31 -29.37 12.61
C PRO A 189 -7.68 -29.33 11.96
N GLN A 190 -7.74 -29.37 10.63
CA GLN A 190 -9.01 -29.59 9.95
C GLN A 190 -9.63 -30.84 10.57
N GLU A 191 -10.78 -30.69 11.23
CA GLU A 191 -11.63 -31.85 11.50
C GLU A 191 -11.96 -32.42 10.14
N GLU A 192 -11.34 -33.57 9.84
CA GLU A 192 -11.67 -34.43 8.72
C GLU A 192 -13.18 -34.66 8.80
N THR A 193 -13.94 -33.93 7.99
CA THR A 193 -15.28 -34.39 7.65
C THR A 193 -15.04 -35.71 6.93
N GLU A 194 -15.46 -36.79 7.58
CA GLU A 194 -15.44 -38.15 7.04
C GLU A 194 -16.31 -38.20 5.78
N ASP A 195 -15.82 -37.73 4.64
CA ASP A 195 -16.16 -38.32 3.35
C ASP A 195 -15.17 -37.91 2.26
N ASP A 196 -14.89 -38.88 1.39
CA ASP A 196 -14.13 -38.80 0.13
C ASP A 196 -12.59 -38.68 0.20
N THR A 197 -12.00 -39.84 0.46
CA THR A 197 -10.84 -40.43 -0.23
C THR A 197 -10.07 -39.56 -1.26
N ALA A 198 -9.00 -38.89 -0.83
CA ALA A 198 -7.73 -38.74 -1.56
C ALA A 198 -6.62 -38.27 -0.60
N PRO A 199 -5.39 -38.78 -0.68
CA PRO A 199 -4.36 -38.46 0.31
C PRO A 199 -3.80 -37.05 0.08
N VAL A 200 -4.24 -36.07 0.89
CA VAL A 200 -3.58 -34.77 0.99
C VAL A 200 -2.30 -34.95 1.82
N LYS A 201 -1.25 -35.38 1.13
CA LYS A 201 0.13 -35.27 1.63
C LYS A 201 0.66 -33.88 1.31
N GLY A 202 0.89 -33.08 2.34
CA GLY A 202 1.98 -32.09 2.30
C GLY A 202 1.65 -30.73 2.89
N MET A 203 1.29 -30.66 4.17
CA MET A 203 1.73 -29.56 5.02
C MET A 203 2.92 -30.11 5.81
N ASP A 204 4.14 -29.68 5.50
CA ASP A 204 5.27 -29.94 6.39
C ASP A 204 5.27 -28.93 7.54
N GLU A 205 5.88 -29.34 8.65
CA GLU A 205 5.83 -28.74 9.98
C GLU A 205 6.47 -27.34 10.11
N SER A 206 6.62 -26.59 9.01
CA SER A 206 7.40 -25.35 8.95
C SER A 206 6.60 -24.05 8.78
N GLY A 207 5.28 -24.10 8.59
CA GLY A 207 4.44 -22.88 8.46
C GLY A 207 4.83 -21.95 7.30
N CYS A 208 5.60 -22.46 6.33
CA CYS A 208 6.13 -21.68 5.22
C CYS A 208 5.18 -21.76 4.02
N VAL A 209 4.71 -20.61 3.53
CA VAL A 209 3.91 -20.51 2.30
C VAL A 209 4.77 -20.92 1.11
N ARG A 210 4.31 -21.87 0.30
CA ARG A 210 5.02 -22.31 -0.90
C ARG A 210 4.45 -21.64 -2.14
N LEU A 211 5.23 -21.57 -3.21
CA LEU A 211 4.80 -20.95 -4.47
C LEU A 211 3.48 -21.54 -4.98
N ARG A 212 3.34 -22.88 -4.96
CA ARG A 212 2.12 -23.58 -5.38
C ARG A 212 0.88 -23.16 -4.59
N ASP A 213 1.07 -22.78 -3.33
CA ASP A 213 0.00 -22.43 -2.42
C ASP A 213 -0.55 -21.05 -2.75
N LEU A 214 0.15 -20.22 -3.55
CA LEU A 214 -0.32 -18.90 -4.01
C LEU A 214 -0.96 -18.94 -5.40
N LEU A 215 -0.85 -20.05 -6.12
CA LEU A 215 -1.32 -20.16 -7.52
C LEU A 215 -2.84 -20.21 -7.66
N PHE A 216 -3.59 -20.25 -6.55
CA PHE A 216 -5.05 -20.10 -6.60
C PHE A 216 -5.48 -18.71 -7.11
N SER A 217 -4.61 -17.72 -7.00
CA SER A 217 -4.76 -16.40 -7.61
C SER A 217 -4.08 -16.36 -8.98
N CYS A 218 -4.63 -15.58 -9.91
CA CYS A 218 -3.98 -15.29 -11.18
C CYS A 218 -2.91 -14.20 -11.00
N TRP A 219 -1.66 -14.52 -11.31
CA TRP A 219 -0.53 -13.60 -11.20
C TRP A 219 -0.06 -13.17 -12.57
N GLU A 220 -0.22 -11.88 -12.88
CA GLU A 220 0.19 -11.31 -14.15
C GLU A 220 1.51 -10.53 -14.04
N ASN A 221 2.35 -10.63 -15.07
CA ASN A 221 3.61 -9.89 -15.20
C ASN A 221 4.52 -10.01 -13.95
N VAL A 222 4.59 -11.22 -13.39
CA VAL A 222 5.32 -11.52 -12.16
C VAL A 222 6.77 -11.96 -12.45
N HIS A 223 7.69 -11.58 -11.57
CA HIS A 223 9.09 -11.98 -11.63
C HIS A 223 9.45 -12.78 -10.37
N LEU A 224 10.02 -13.97 -10.55
CA LEU A 224 10.47 -14.81 -9.45
C LEU A 224 11.95 -14.54 -9.19
N ILE A 225 12.29 -14.14 -7.97
CA ILE A 225 13.61 -13.67 -7.56
C ILE A 225 14.22 -14.63 -6.54
N HIS A 226 15.51 -14.90 -6.67
CA HIS A 226 16.30 -15.63 -5.67
C HIS A 226 17.53 -14.79 -5.33
N GLU A 227 17.95 -14.77 -4.06
CA GLU A 227 19.03 -13.89 -3.56
C GLU A 227 20.37 -14.08 -4.29
N GLU A 228 20.63 -15.29 -4.78
CA GLU A 228 21.84 -15.66 -5.52
C GLU A 228 21.76 -15.40 -7.05
N ILE A 229 20.63 -14.93 -7.58
CA ILE A 229 20.48 -14.60 -9.00
C ILE A 229 20.77 -13.11 -9.20
N GLU A 230 21.93 -12.79 -9.77
CA GLU A 230 22.31 -11.41 -10.11
C GLU A 230 21.86 -10.97 -11.52
N ASN A 231 21.29 -11.90 -12.32
CA ASN A 231 20.84 -11.63 -13.68
C ASN A 231 19.46 -10.94 -13.73
N GLU A 232 19.14 -10.31 -14.86
CA GLU A 232 17.79 -9.80 -15.12
C GLU A 232 16.77 -10.97 -15.11
N PRO A 233 15.72 -10.90 -14.27
CA PRO A 233 14.74 -11.98 -14.16
C PRO A 233 13.81 -12.01 -15.38
N HIS A 234 13.38 -13.20 -15.78
CA HIS A 234 12.39 -13.37 -16.84
C HIS A 234 10.99 -12.99 -16.36
N THR A 235 10.27 -12.21 -17.16
CA THR A 235 8.86 -11.87 -16.89
C THR A 235 7.97 -13.06 -17.21
N ILE A 236 7.17 -13.48 -16.24
CA ILE A 236 6.12 -14.47 -16.43
C ILE A 236 4.83 -13.70 -16.69
N VAL A 237 4.24 -13.87 -17.88
CA VAL A 237 3.05 -13.15 -18.32
C VAL A 237 1.86 -13.48 -17.42
N GLU A 238 1.66 -14.78 -17.17
CA GLU A 238 0.57 -15.30 -16.35
C GLU A 238 1.06 -16.54 -15.59
N LEU A 239 0.70 -16.64 -14.31
CA LEU A 239 1.03 -17.77 -13.46
C LEU A 239 -0.12 -18.04 -12.48
N ASP A 240 -0.72 -19.23 -12.59
CA ASP A 240 -1.83 -19.69 -11.77
C ASP A 240 -1.90 -21.23 -11.71
N THR A 241 -2.94 -21.77 -11.10
CA THR A 241 -3.18 -23.23 -11.00
C THR A 241 -3.37 -23.92 -12.35
N GLY A 242 -3.84 -23.18 -13.36
CA GLY A 242 -4.13 -23.63 -14.71
C GLY A 242 -2.94 -23.55 -15.67
N THR A 243 -1.87 -22.84 -15.32
CA THR A 243 -0.73 -22.58 -16.21
C THR A 243 0.04 -23.86 -16.59
N LEU A 244 0.18 -24.81 -15.65
CA LEU A 244 1.01 -26.01 -15.85
C LEU A 244 0.17 -27.28 -16.07
N THR A 245 0.63 -28.15 -16.98
CA THR A 245 0.10 -29.51 -17.12
C THR A 245 0.45 -30.35 -15.88
N GLU A 246 -0.18 -31.51 -15.70
CA GLU A 246 0.21 -32.47 -14.65
C GLU A 246 1.65 -32.98 -14.81
N ALA A 247 2.19 -33.01 -16.02
CA ALA A 247 3.60 -33.34 -16.26
C ALA A 247 4.51 -32.17 -15.85
N GLY A 248 4.10 -30.93 -16.14
CA GLY A 248 4.79 -29.71 -15.70
C GLY A 248 4.84 -29.59 -14.18
N LYS A 249 3.71 -29.80 -13.49
CA LYS A 249 3.64 -29.78 -12.02
C LYS A 249 4.59 -30.78 -11.37
N ARG A 250 4.76 -31.97 -11.95
CA ARG A 250 5.73 -32.97 -11.49
C ARG A 250 7.17 -32.57 -11.81
N ALA A 251 7.42 -32.05 -13.01
CA ALA A 251 8.75 -31.66 -13.46
C ALA A 251 9.32 -30.47 -12.67
N TRP A 252 8.45 -29.55 -12.22
CA TRP A 252 8.81 -28.32 -11.51
C TRP A 252 8.40 -28.32 -10.04
N ALA A 253 8.19 -29.51 -9.46
CA ALA A 253 7.72 -29.65 -8.09
C ALA A 253 8.64 -29.00 -7.05
N ASP A 254 9.95 -28.97 -7.27
CA ASP A 254 10.91 -28.26 -6.42
C ASP A 254 10.73 -26.73 -6.45
N VAL A 255 10.47 -26.14 -7.61
CA VAL A 255 10.16 -24.70 -7.76
C VAL A 255 8.80 -24.38 -7.16
N LEU A 256 7.80 -25.21 -7.43
CA LEU A 256 6.45 -25.08 -6.88
C LEU A 256 6.41 -25.24 -5.35
N ASN A 257 7.34 -26.01 -4.78
CA ASN A 257 7.49 -26.14 -3.33
C ASN A 257 8.51 -25.16 -2.73
N ALA A 258 9.07 -24.23 -3.52
CA ALA A 258 9.93 -23.19 -3.00
C ALA A 258 9.17 -22.32 -2.00
N LYS A 259 9.87 -21.92 -0.92
CA LYS A 259 9.30 -21.05 0.10
C LYS A 259 9.21 -19.63 -0.45
N VAL A 260 8.05 -19.01 -0.29
CA VAL A 260 7.84 -17.59 -0.60
C VAL A 260 8.22 -16.77 0.62
N GLU A 261 9.26 -15.94 0.48
CA GLU A 261 9.72 -15.06 1.56
C GLU A 261 8.92 -13.76 1.59
N ARG A 262 8.59 -13.19 0.42
CA ARG A 262 7.78 -11.98 0.29
C ARG A 262 7.30 -11.76 -1.15
N VAL A 263 6.21 -11.03 -1.29
CA VAL A 263 5.68 -10.50 -2.56
C VAL A 263 5.66 -8.98 -2.47
N TYR A 264 6.17 -8.27 -3.47
CA TYR A 264 6.33 -6.81 -3.42
C TYR A 264 6.43 -6.18 -4.82
N GLN A 265 6.20 -4.87 -4.88
CA GLN A 265 6.46 -4.07 -6.07
C GLN A 265 7.91 -3.57 -6.06
N GLY A 266 8.76 -4.13 -6.93
CA GLY A 266 10.18 -3.78 -7.04
C GLY A 266 10.55 -3.13 -8.39
N PHE A 267 11.85 -3.03 -8.67
CA PHE A 267 12.39 -2.38 -9.89
C PHE A 267 11.84 -2.96 -11.21
N TYR A 268 11.60 -4.27 -11.28
CA TYR A 268 11.04 -4.99 -12.43
C TYR A 268 9.50 -5.08 -12.43
N GLY A 269 8.81 -4.39 -11.51
CA GLY A 269 7.36 -4.56 -11.32
C GLY A 269 7.04 -5.53 -10.19
N LEU A 270 6.03 -6.39 -10.38
CA LEU A 270 5.60 -7.35 -9.36
C LEU A 270 6.64 -8.47 -9.19
N GLN A 271 7.11 -8.67 -7.97
CA GLN A 271 8.21 -9.59 -7.64
C GLN A 271 7.86 -10.51 -6.48
N MET A 272 8.35 -11.74 -6.54
CA MET A 272 8.28 -12.74 -5.48
C MET A 272 9.67 -13.26 -5.14
N ASP A 273 10.11 -13.02 -3.91
CA ASP A 273 11.36 -13.61 -3.42
C ASP A 273 11.12 -15.05 -2.97
N LEU A 274 11.88 -15.98 -3.53
CA LEU A 274 11.79 -17.40 -3.26
C LEU A 274 13.10 -17.93 -2.65
N SER A 275 12.97 -18.83 -1.67
CA SER A 275 14.08 -19.53 -1.04
C SER A 275 13.83 -21.05 -1.01
N GLY A 276 14.88 -21.84 -0.72
CA GLY A 276 14.76 -23.30 -0.66
C GLY A 276 14.72 -24.01 -2.02
N VAL A 277 15.00 -23.28 -3.11
CA VAL A 277 15.11 -23.80 -4.49
C VAL A 277 16.46 -23.45 -5.08
N LYS A 278 16.98 -24.29 -5.97
CA LYS A 278 18.24 -23.97 -6.66
C LYS A 278 18.05 -22.76 -7.59
N PRO A 279 18.96 -21.76 -7.58
CA PRO A 279 18.86 -20.58 -8.46
C PRO A 279 18.67 -20.94 -9.93
N SER A 280 19.44 -21.91 -10.42
CA SER A 280 19.35 -22.38 -11.81
C SER A 280 18.03 -23.05 -12.17
N ARG A 281 17.33 -23.63 -11.19
CA ARG A 281 16.00 -24.23 -11.41
C ARG A 281 14.93 -23.15 -11.50
N LEU A 282 15.04 -22.11 -10.66
CA LEU A 282 14.09 -21.00 -10.69
C LEU A 282 14.23 -20.16 -11.97
N ASP A 283 15.47 -19.88 -12.38
CA ASP A 283 15.74 -19.17 -13.63
C ASP A 283 15.23 -19.97 -14.84
N ALA A 284 15.52 -21.28 -14.89
CA ALA A 284 15.02 -22.15 -15.97
C ALA A 284 13.49 -22.25 -16.01
N PHE A 285 12.82 -22.24 -14.86
CA PHE A 285 11.35 -22.23 -14.78
C PHE A 285 10.77 -20.93 -15.35
N SER A 286 11.33 -19.79 -14.94
CA SER A 286 10.88 -18.47 -15.40
C SER A 286 11.16 -18.27 -16.89
N ALA A 287 12.33 -18.72 -17.36
CA ALA A 287 12.69 -18.71 -18.78
C ALA A 287 11.76 -19.60 -19.61
N MET A 288 11.41 -20.79 -19.11
CA MET A 288 10.48 -21.71 -19.78
C MET A 288 9.10 -21.06 -19.97
N LEU A 289 8.54 -20.44 -18.93
CA LEU A 289 7.26 -19.73 -19.03
C LEU A 289 7.36 -18.47 -19.91
N GLY A 290 8.53 -17.84 -19.97
CA GLY A 290 8.86 -16.78 -20.93
C GLY A 290 9.08 -17.25 -22.38
N GLY A 291 8.91 -18.56 -22.66
CA GLY A 291 9.04 -19.14 -24.01
C GLY A 291 10.47 -19.52 -24.42
N TYR A 292 11.43 -19.52 -23.50
CA TYR A 292 12.84 -19.87 -23.75
C TYR A 292 13.12 -21.37 -23.57
N CYS A 293 12.25 -22.23 -24.12
CA CYS A 293 12.47 -23.68 -24.18
C CYS A 293 12.04 -24.25 -25.55
N SER A 294 12.27 -25.55 -25.79
CA SER A 294 11.79 -26.17 -27.02
C SER A 294 10.26 -26.28 -27.02
N VAL A 295 9.64 -26.19 -28.20
CA VAL A 295 8.17 -26.28 -28.36
C VAL A 295 7.62 -27.57 -27.72
N GLN A 296 8.33 -28.69 -27.90
CA GLN A 296 7.94 -29.98 -27.31
C GLN A 296 7.95 -29.95 -25.77
N GLU A 297 8.94 -29.29 -25.16
CA GLU A 297 9.01 -29.14 -23.70
C GLU A 297 7.94 -28.18 -23.19
N TYR A 298 7.67 -27.09 -23.91
CA TYR A 298 6.62 -26.13 -23.58
C TYR A 298 5.24 -26.81 -23.58
N GLU A 299 4.86 -27.47 -24.67
CA GLU A 299 3.59 -28.20 -24.79
C GLU A 299 3.47 -29.36 -23.78
N THR A 300 4.60 -29.94 -23.35
CA THR A 300 4.60 -30.99 -22.33
C THR A 300 4.29 -30.42 -20.95
N TRP A 301 4.70 -29.18 -20.63
CA TRP A 301 4.68 -28.64 -19.27
C TRP A 301 3.68 -27.51 -19.04
N VAL A 302 3.27 -26.77 -20.07
CA VAL A 302 2.41 -25.58 -20.00
C VAL A 302 1.11 -25.87 -20.75
N ASN A 303 -0.02 -25.51 -20.16
CA ASN A 303 -1.31 -25.59 -20.84
C ASN A 303 -1.44 -24.45 -21.85
N GLU A 304 -2.08 -24.70 -22.99
CA GLU A 304 -2.42 -23.61 -23.92
C GLU A 304 -3.47 -22.70 -23.25
N PRO A 305 -3.33 -21.37 -23.37
CA PRO A 305 -4.36 -20.45 -22.87
C PRO A 305 -5.67 -20.69 -23.62
N GLU A 306 -6.80 -20.70 -22.90
CA GLU A 306 -8.12 -20.80 -23.53
C GLU A 306 -8.33 -19.60 -24.46
N GLU A 307 -8.49 -19.83 -25.77
CA GLU A 307 -8.88 -18.77 -26.71
C GLU A 307 -10.26 -18.22 -26.30
N GLU A 308 -10.33 -16.92 -26.01
CA GLU A 308 -11.61 -16.24 -25.81
C GLU A 308 -12.51 -16.46 -27.04
N PRO A 309 -13.82 -16.73 -26.85
CA PRO A 309 -14.74 -16.91 -27.97
C PRO A 309 -14.85 -15.61 -28.78
N VAL A 310 -14.53 -15.72 -30.07
CA VAL A 310 -14.63 -14.66 -31.08
C VAL A 310 -15.98 -13.94 -30.97
N SER A 311 -15.92 -12.65 -30.63
CA SER A 311 -17.08 -11.75 -30.56
C SER A 311 -17.95 -11.83 -31.83
N PRO A 312 -19.28 -11.96 -31.72
CA PRO A 312 -20.15 -12.02 -32.89
C PRO A 312 -20.13 -10.68 -33.64
N GLN A 313 -19.76 -10.71 -34.91
CA GLN A 313 -19.82 -9.55 -35.79
C GLN A 313 -21.27 -9.06 -35.93
N LEU A 314 -21.50 -7.80 -35.53
CA LEU A 314 -22.72 -7.05 -35.84
C LEU A 314 -22.87 -6.93 -37.36
N LYS A 315 -23.86 -7.63 -37.91
CA LYS A 315 -24.35 -7.39 -39.28
C LYS A 315 -25.06 -6.04 -39.28
N ASN A 316 -24.41 -5.02 -39.83
CA ASN A 316 -25.07 -3.78 -40.20
C ASN A 316 -26.21 -4.10 -41.18
N THR A 317 -27.44 -3.78 -40.78
CA THR A 317 -28.59 -3.65 -41.67
C THR A 317 -29.20 -2.29 -41.44
#